data_AF-A0A930FLX9-F1
#
_entry.id   AF-A0A930FLX9-F1
#
_cell.length_a   1.000
_cell.length_b   1.000
_cell.length_c   1.000
_cell.angle_alpha   90.00
_cell.angle_beta   90.00
_cell.angle_gamma   90.00
#
_symmetry.space_group_name_H-M   'P 1'
#
loop_
_entity.id
_entity.type
_entity.pdbx_description
1 polymer ?
#
loop_
_entity_poly.entity_id
_entity_poly.type
_entity_poly.pdbx_seq_one_letter_code
_entity_poly.pdbx_strand_id
1 'polypeptide(L)'
;TIPYNVNINYRYPENDINRNQFTYVTPPSTQKALEMVNLIDYMYYQPYSKVVPKKFMQEYVTKQITLIGSYAYARNGGTYNGLATAGIRLELLGVNYIEPNTHDDSKRKDMDNNLLRLIYHETSHILEQNKQIPPEYEKLCAAEYKGGSWTRSWNLNTQNYLKSGFISPYSSDNVHEDFVEFIAHYIVFYQKNQCGCETTDATADTDGDGLDDAAYTAWKTQILRRGFIWEEALATADGKNKTDAQYTGKEILLKKLEIVKNYFSQEFGVDLEKLRKEVQAHHVNLPNLNFSTYNW
;
A
#
# COMPACT_ATOMS: atom_id res chain seq x y z
N THR A 1 -13.48 3.26 18.48
CA THR A 1 -13.25 4.67 18.77
C THR A 1 -14.45 5.46 18.28
N ILE A 2 -14.97 6.34 19.13
CA ILE A 2 -16.16 7.17 18.88
C ILE A 2 -16.05 8.05 17.61
N PRO A 3 -14.88 8.59 17.21
CA PRO A 3 -14.82 9.46 16.02
C PRO A 3 -14.97 8.74 14.66
N TYR A 4 -14.52 7.49 14.53
CA TYR A 4 -14.41 6.79 13.24
C TYR A 4 -15.34 5.58 13.08
N ASN A 5 -16.15 5.24 14.10
CA ASN A 5 -16.99 4.04 14.12
C ASN A 5 -16.21 2.73 13.92
N VAL A 6 -14.98 2.65 14.43
CA VAL A 6 -14.12 1.46 14.32
C VAL A 6 -13.96 0.77 15.66
N ASN A 7 -14.13 -0.54 15.70
CA ASN A 7 -13.78 -1.37 16.85
C ASN A 7 -12.39 -2.00 16.65
N ILE A 8 -11.45 -1.76 17.56
CA ILE A 8 -10.12 -2.39 17.52
C ILE A 8 -10.00 -3.37 18.68
N ASN A 9 -9.90 -4.66 18.36
CA ASN A 9 -9.87 -5.75 19.32
C ASN A 9 -8.46 -6.34 19.38
N TYR A 10 -7.81 -6.27 20.55
CA TYR A 10 -6.52 -6.94 20.81
C TYR A 10 -6.64 -8.08 21.83
N ARG A 11 -7.67 -8.03 22.68
CA ARG A 11 -8.18 -9.18 23.45
C ARG A 11 -9.40 -9.71 22.72
N TYR A 12 -9.16 -10.35 21.58
CA TYR A 12 -10.23 -10.80 20.70
C TYR A 12 -10.98 -11.99 21.34
N PRO A 13 -12.33 -12.00 21.29
CA PRO A 13 -13.10 -13.21 21.53
C PRO A 13 -12.88 -14.23 20.39
N GLU A 14 -13.12 -15.51 20.64
CA GLU A 14 -12.96 -16.56 19.62
C GLU A 14 -13.78 -16.31 18.34
N ASN A 15 -14.92 -15.63 18.45
CA ASN A 15 -15.77 -15.28 17.30
C ASN A 15 -15.18 -14.16 16.40
N ASP A 16 -14.12 -13.49 16.86
CA ASP A 16 -13.48 -12.39 16.14
C ASP A 16 -12.26 -12.82 15.33
N ILE A 17 -11.96 -14.12 15.28
CA ILE A 17 -10.86 -14.72 14.52
C ILE A 17 -11.35 -15.84 13.60
N ASN A 18 -10.87 -15.85 12.36
CA ASN A 18 -11.05 -16.98 11.46
C ASN A 18 -10.16 -18.19 11.86
N ARG A 19 -10.65 -19.06 12.76
CA ARG A 19 -9.92 -20.26 13.21
C ARG A 19 -9.70 -21.33 12.11
N ASN A 20 -10.50 -21.31 11.05
CA ASN A 20 -10.29 -22.20 9.90
C ASN A 20 -8.97 -21.88 9.19
N GLN A 21 -8.57 -20.61 9.19
CA GLN A 21 -7.35 -20.14 8.57
C GLN A 21 -6.21 -19.93 9.58
N PHE A 22 -6.54 -19.55 10.82
CA PHE A 22 -5.58 -19.17 11.87
C PHE A 22 -5.73 -20.06 13.11
N THR A 23 -5.45 -21.35 12.94
CA THR A 23 -5.62 -22.35 14.00
C THR A 23 -4.76 -22.08 15.23
N TYR A 24 -3.50 -21.65 15.03
CA TYR A 24 -2.52 -21.45 16.12
C TYR A 24 -1.98 -20.03 16.11
N VAL A 25 -2.73 -19.09 16.69
CA VAL A 25 -2.29 -17.70 16.84
C VAL A 25 -2.44 -17.20 18.27
N THR A 26 -1.51 -16.34 18.69
CA THR A 26 -1.49 -15.76 20.05
C THR A 26 -1.86 -14.28 20.04
N PRO A 27 -2.48 -13.76 21.11
CA PRO A 27 -2.81 -12.34 21.20
C PRO A 27 -1.53 -11.50 21.34
N PRO A 28 -1.56 -10.23 20.91
CA PRO A 28 -0.44 -9.32 21.12
C PRO A 28 -0.28 -9.00 22.61
N SER A 29 0.94 -8.62 23.02
CA SER A 29 1.11 -7.97 24.33
C SER A 29 0.36 -6.63 24.35
N THR A 30 -0.10 -6.17 25.51
CA THR A 30 -0.79 -4.87 25.64
C THR A 30 0.07 -3.72 25.09
N GLN A 31 1.38 -3.76 25.33
CA GLN A 31 2.33 -2.76 24.83
C GLN A 31 2.39 -2.75 23.31
N LYS A 32 2.47 -3.94 22.68
CA LYS A 32 2.51 -4.05 21.22
C LYS A 32 1.18 -3.69 20.57
N ALA A 33 0.06 -4.00 21.23
CA ALA A 33 -1.25 -3.54 20.79
C ALA A 33 -1.35 -1.99 20.79
N LEU A 34 -0.83 -1.33 21.85
CA LEU A 34 -0.80 0.13 21.92
C LEU A 34 0.07 0.74 20.81
N GLU A 35 1.29 0.24 20.62
CA GLU A 35 2.20 0.69 19.55
C GLU A 35 1.55 0.56 18.18
N MET A 36 0.86 -0.55 17.94
CA MET A 36 0.15 -0.80 16.69
C MET A 36 -1.02 0.15 16.48
N VAL A 37 -1.85 0.40 17.50
CA VAL A 37 -2.97 1.34 17.41
C VAL A 37 -2.47 2.75 17.12
N ASN A 38 -1.40 3.19 17.80
CA ASN A 38 -0.78 4.49 17.55
C ASN A 38 -0.19 4.59 16.14
N LEU A 39 0.42 3.50 15.63
CA LEU A 39 0.92 3.45 14.26
C LEU A 39 -0.22 3.58 13.24
N ILE A 40 -1.33 2.85 13.42
CA ILE A 40 -2.50 2.93 12.52
C ILE A 40 -3.12 4.33 12.60
N ASP A 41 -3.26 4.91 13.80
CA ASP A 41 -3.74 6.29 13.93
C ASP A 41 -2.87 7.27 13.14
N TYR A 42 -1.57 7.22 13.36
CA TYR A 42 -0.62 8.12 12.73
C TYR A 42 -0.49 7.92 11.22
N MET A 43 -0.44 6.69 10.71
CA MET A 43 -0.19 6.42 9.27
C MET A 43 -1.44 6.32 8.41
N TYR A 44 -2.61 6.14 9.02
CA TYR A 44 -3.86 5.95 8.30
C TYR A 44 -4.92 6.96 8.72
N TYR A 45 -5.35 6.98 9.99
CA TYR A 45 -6.47 7.85 10.37
C TYR A 45 -6.14 9.34 10.27
N GLN A 46 -4.96 9.78 10.70
CA GLN A 46 -4.58 11.20 10.68
C GLN A 46 -4.44 11.76 9.25
N PRO A 47 -3.70 11.11 8.30
CA PRO A 47 -3.63 11.59 6.92
C PRO A 47 -5.00 11.68 6.25
N TYR A 48 -5.82 10.63 6.37
CA TYR A 48 -7.17 10.65 5.83
C TYR A 48 -8.01 11.80 6.41
N SER A 49 -8.03 11.95 7.74
CA SER A 49 -8.86 12.96 8.43
C SER A 49 -8.54 14.41 8.02
N LYS A 50 -7.33 14.68 7.49
CA LYS A 50 -6.95 16.00 6.98
C LYS A 50 -7.49 16.31 5.59
N VAL A 51 -7.74 15.29 4.77
CA VAL A 51 -7.96 15.45 3.32
C VAL A 51 -9.31 14.95 2.84
N VAL A 52 -10.01 14.13 3.62
CA VAL A 52 -11.30 13.56 3.22
C VAL A 52 -12.49 14.32 3.80
N PRO A 53 -13.67 14.24 3.14
CA PRO A 53 -14.90 14.81 3.70
C PRO A 53 -15.29 14.19 5.05
N LYS A 54 -15.98 14.97 5.89
CA LYS A 54 -16.32 14.66 7.30
C LYS A 54 -16.92 13.27 7.55
N LYS A 55 -17.68 12.71 6.59
CA LYS A 55 -18.33 11.39 6.73
C LYS A 55 -17.57 10.24 6.08
N PHE A 56 -16.56 10.53 5.25
CA PHE A 56 -15.84 9.51 4.49
C PHE A 56 -15.29 8.42 5.40
N MET A 57 -14.63 8.80 6.49
CA MET A 57 -14.07 7.82 7.44
C MET A 57 -15.16 7.02 8.15
N GLN A 58 -16.34 7.60 8.38
CA GLN A 58 -17.44 6.90 9.04
C GLN A 58 -18.12 5.90 8.10
N GLU A 59 -18.05 6.11 6.79
CA GLU A 59 -18.71 5.31 5.76
C GLU A 59 -17.75 4.26 5.18
N TYR A 60 -16.55 4.66 4.73
CA TYR A 60 -15.74 3.87 3.80
C TYR A 60 -14.43 3.29 4.36
N VAL A 61 -14.25 3.28 5.68
CA VAL A 61 -13.12 2.55 6.33
C VAL A 61 -13.60 1.32 7.06
N THR A 62 -12.67 0.38 7.27
CA THR A 62 -12.90 -0.87 8.01
C THR A 62 -13.51 -0.61 9.38
N LYS A 63 -14.58 -1.33 9.73
CA LYS A 63 -15.31 -1.13 10.99
C LYS A 63 -14.78 -2.00 12.13
N GLN A 64 -14.04 -3.06 11.82
CA GLN A 64 -13.42 -3.92 12.82
C GLN A 64 -11.97 -4.23 12.46
N ILE A 65 -11.04 -3.98 13.38
CA ILE A 65 -9.64 -4.38 13.25
C ILE A 65 -9.32 -5.34 14.41
N THR A 66 -8.95 -6.58 14.08
CA THR A 66 -8.48 -7.56 15.05
C THR A 66 -6.95 -7.62 15.01
N LEU A 67 -6.30 -7.33 16.14
CA LEU A 67 -4.85 -7.38 16.28
C LEU A 67 -4.42 -8.76 16.80
N ILE A 68 -3.56 -9.44 16.05
CA ILE A 68 -3.06 -10.78 16.36
C ILE A 68 -1.53 -10.70 16.54
N GLY A 69 -1.06 -11.22 17.66
CA GLY A 69 0.33 -11.07 18.10
C GLY A 69 1.33 -11.88 17.28
N SER A 70 1.02 -13.15 17.01
CA SER A 70 1.88 -14.02 16.22
C SER A 70 1.60 -13.90 14.72
N TYR A 71 2.57 -14.32 13.90
CA TYR A 71 2.27 -14.70 12.52
C TYR A 71 1.33 -15.93 12.49
N ALA A 72 0.67 -16.14 11.36
CA ALA A 72 0.00 -17.40 11.06
C ALA A 72 0.77 -18.16 10.00
N TYR A 73 0.63 -19.48 9.98
CA TYR A 73 1.32 -20.35 9.02
C TYR A 73 0.30 -21.23 8.32
N ALA A 74 0.42 -21.32 7.00
CA ALA A 74 -0.32 -22.28 6.20
C ALA A 74 0.14 -23.70 6.52
N ARG A 75 -0.72 -24.69 6.27
CA ARG A 75 -0.40 -26.12 6.52
C ARG A 75 0.83 -26.62 5.77
N ASN A 76 1.23 -25.95 4.69
CA ASN A 76 2.42 -26.25 3.91
C ASN A 76 3.69 -25.53 4.42
N GLY A 77 3.62 -24.84 5.56
CA GLY A 77 4.76 -24.13 6.17
C GLY A 77 4.99 -22.71 5.66
N GLY A 78 4.19 -22.21 4.71
CA GLY A 78 4.26 -20.82 4.28
C GLY A 78 3.79 -19.85 5.38
N THR A 79 4.48 -18.72 5.55
CA THR A 79 4.02 -17.63 6.42
C THR A 79 2.85 -16.88 5.79
N TYR A 80 1.80 -16.64 6.54
CA TYR A 80 0.86 -15.55 6.24
C TYR A 80 1.47 -14.27 6.80
N ASN A 81 1.92 -13.36 5.92
CA ASN A 81 2.59 -12.11 6.32
C ASN A 81 1.61 -11.03 6.84
N GLY A 82 0.34 -11.38 6.99
CA GLY A 82 -0.80 -10.48 7.13
C GLY A 82 -1.88 -10.98 6.18
N LEU A 83 -3.12 -11.10 6.66
CA LEU A 83 -4.23 -11.51 5.82
C LEU A 83 -5.48 -10.83 6.33
N ALA A 84 -6.06 -10.00 5.48
CA ALA A 84 -7.36 -9.46 5.69
C ALA A 84 -8.41 -10.47 5.24
N THR A 85 -9.37 -10.74 6.12
CA THR A 85 -10.48 -11.63 5.80
C THR A 85 -11.73 -10.79 5.66
N ALA A 86 -12.20 -10.67 4.41
CA ALA A 86 -13.57 -10.30 4.05
C ALA A 86 -14.01 -8.87 4.42
N GLY A 87 -13.38 -7.84 3.84
CA GLY A 87 -13.96 -6.52 3.47
C GLY A 87 -14.54 -5.60 4.56
N ILE A 88 -14.99 -6.11 5.69
CA ILE A 88 -15.59 -5.37 6.81
C ILE A 88 -14.73 -5.52 8.07
N ARG A 89 -13.93 -6.60 8.13
CA ARG A 89 -13.00 -6.94 9.20
C ARG A 89 -11.59 -7.04 8.65
N LEU A 90 -10.64 -6.39 9.33
CA LEU A 90 -9.22 -6.47 9.03
C LEU A 90 -8.50 -7.22 10.16
N GLU A 91 -7.85 -8.33 9.85
CA GLU A 91 -7.07 -9.12 10.78
C GLU A 91 -5.57 -8.86 10.56
N LEU A 92 -4.91 -8.20 11.51
CA LEU A 92 -3.50 -7.82 11.40
C LEU A 92 -2.65 -8.80 12.21
N LEU A 93 -1.87 -9.62 11.50
CA LEU A 93 -0.99 -10.65 12.08
C LEU A 93 0.38 -10.10 12.43
N GLY A 94 1.11 -10.80 13.30
CA GLY A 94 2.50 -10.49 13.61
C GLY A 94 2.72 -9.19 14.39
N VAL A 95 1.70 -8.69 15.09
CA VAL A 95 1.75 -7.41 15.82
C VAL A 95 2.89 -7.35 16.84
N ASN A 96 3.30 -8.49 17.42
CA ASN A 96 4.41 -8.51 18.37
C ASN A 96 5.78 -8.22 17.72
N TYR A 97 5.89 -8.33 16.39
CA TYR A 97 7.13 -8.16 15.63
C TYR A 97 7.23 -6.79 14.93
N ILE A 98 6.20 -5.96 15.03
CA ILE A 98 6.21 -4.61 14.45
C ILE A 98 7.03 -3.66 15.33
N GLU A 99 7.90 -2.90 14.68
CA GLU A 99 8.72 -1.84 15.26
C GLU A 99 8.49 -0.54 14.46
N PRO A 100 7.51 0.29 14.85
CA PRO A 100 7.08 1.45 14.05
C PRO A 100 8.19 2.47 13.74
N ASN A 101 9.09 2.71 14.69
CA ASN A 101 10.17 3.69 14.61
C ASN A 101 11.53 3.05 14.28
N THR A 102 11.52 1.86 13.68
CA THR A 102 12.74 1.14 13.33
C THR A 102 13.59 1.91 12.32
N HIS A 103 14.91 1.74 12.43
CA HIS A 103 15.89 2.22 11.46
C HIS A 103 16.37 1.11 10.51
N ASP A 104 15.93 -0.12 10.75
CA ASP A 104 16.25 -1.29 9.93
C ASP A 104 15.46 -1.30 8.63
N ASP A 105 16.16 -1.39 7.49
CA ASP A 105 15.54 -1.34 6.16
C ASP A 105 14.61 -2.54 5.91
N SER A 106 14.93 -3.74 6.43
CA SER A 106 14.07 -4.92 6.26
C SER A 106 12.78 -4.79 7.05
N LYS A 107 12.85 -4.30 8.29
CA LYS A 107 11.65 -4.08 9.11
C LYS A 107 10.77 -2.97 8.56
N ARG A 108 11.36 -1.89 8.03
CA ARG A 108 10.60 -0.85 7.29
C ARG A 108 9.92 -1.44 6.05
N LYS A 109 10.64 -2.26 5.28
CA LYS A 109 10.10 -2.94 4.11
C LYS A 109 8.89 -3.79 4.44
N ASP A 110 8.97 -4.56 5.52
CA ASP A 110 7.88 -5.41 5.96
C ASP A 110 6.68 -4.60 6.42
N MET A 111 6.90 -3.49 7.14
CA MET A 111 5.83 -2.57 7.53
C MET A 111 5.15 -1.93 6.31
N ASP A 112 5.92 -1.44 5.35
CA ASP A 112 5.39 -0.77 4.16
C ASP A 112 4.60 -1.76 3.28
N ASN A 113 5.17 -2.94 2.99
CA ASN A 113 4.60 -3.89 2.04
C ASN A 113 3.57 -4.86 2.64
N ASN A 114 3.70 -5.23 3.92
CA ASN A 114 2.82 -6.22 4.53
C ASN A 114 1.75 -5.58 5.42
N LEU A 115 2.01 -4.40 6.00
CA LEU A 115 1.07 -3.72 6.88
C LEU A 115 0.38 -2.53 6.22
N LEU A 116 1.13 -1.50 5.84
CA LEU A 116 0.53 -0.27 5.29
C LEU A 116 -0.18 -0.55 3.98
N ARG A 117 0.50 -1.19 3.01
CA ARG A 117 -0.13 -1.61 1.75
C ARG A 117 -1.41 -2.40 2.00
N LEU A 118 -1.42 -3.36 2.94
CA LEU A 118 -2.60 -4.16 3.25
C LEU A 118 -3.76 -3.30 3.76
N ILE A 119 -3.51 -2.37 4.70
CA ILE A 119 -4.56 -1.47 5.20
C ILE A 119 -5.18 -0.66 4.05
N TYR A 120 -4.35 -0.07 3.18
CA TYR A 120 -4.83 0.71 2.04
C TYR A 120 -5.53 -0.15 0.97
N HIS A 121 -5.05 -1.36 0.73
CA HIS A 121 -5.63 -2.32 -0.21
C HIS A 121 -7.06 -2.70 0.21
N GLU A 122 -7.24 -3.11 1.46
CA GLU A 122 -8.56 -3.51 1.99
C GLU A 122 -9.53 -2.35 2.11
N THR A 123 -9.02 -1.17 2.47
CA THR A 123 -9.82 0.06 2.44
C THR A 123 -10.32 0.32 1.02
N SER A 124 -9.48 0.11 0.02
CA SER A 124 -9.85 0.34 -1.38
C SER A 124 -10.89 -0.67 -1.88
N HIS A 125 -10.88 -1.91 -1.38
CA HIS A 125 -11.98 -2.86 -1.62
C HIS A 125 -13.32 -2.35 -1.06
N ILE A 126 -13.33 -1.71 0.11
CA ILE A 126 -14.56 -1.09 0.64
C ILE A 126 -15.05 0.02 -0.31
N LEU A 127 -14.14 0.83 -0.84
CA LEU A 127 -14.51 1.89 -1.80
C LEU A 127 -15.16 1.30 -3.04
N GLU A 128 -14.49 0.36 -3.72
CA GLU A 128 -14.96 -0.21 -4.99
C GLU A 128 -16.21 -1.10 -4.86
N GLN A 129 -16.45 -1.67 -3.67
CA GLN A 129 -17.71 -2.35 -3.35
C GLN A 129 -18.89 -1.38 -3.18
N ASN A 130 -18.64 -0.14 -2.77
CA ASN A 130 -19.67 0.89 -2.61
C ASN A 130 -19.89 1.71 -3.88
N LYS A 131 -18.84 1.92 -4.68
CA LYS A 131 -18.85 2.70 -5.92
C LYS A 131 -18.11 1.90 -6.99
N GLN A 132 -18.80 1.52 -8.06
CA GLN A 132 -18.25 0.57 -9.03
C GLN A 132 -16.96 1.08 -9.67
N ILE A 133 -16.01 0.18 -9.91
CA ILE A 133 -14.80 0.47 -10.70
C ILE A 133 -15.24 0.98 -12.09
N PRO A 134 -14.67 2.10 -12.57
CA PRO A 134 -14.95 2.58 -13.91
C PRO A 134 -14.58 1.53 -14.99
N PRO A 135 -15.51 1.13 -15.88
CA PRO A 135 -15.28 0.02 -16.83
C PRO A 135 -14.08 0.20 -17.77
N GLU A 136 -13.65 1.43 -18.02
CA GLU A 136 -12.45 1.74 -18.80
C GLU A 136 -11.15 1.27 -18.12
N TYR A 137 -11.13 1.13 -16.79
CA TYR A 137 -9.97 0.63 -16.06
C TYR A 137 -9.66 -0.81 -16.49
N GLU A 138 -10.69 -1.68 -16.49
CA GLU A 138 -10.54 -3.09 -16.87
C GLU A 138 -10.02 -3.24 -18.29
N LYS A 139 -10.52 -2.42 -19.22
CA LYS A 139 -10.19 -2.48 -20.65
C LYS A 139 -8.71 -2.28 -20.94
N LEU A 140 -7.96 -1.58 -20.06
CA LEU A 140 -6.53 -1.35 -20.24
C LEU A 140 -5.71 -2.64 -20.19
N CYS A 141 -6.14 -3.63 -19.39
CA CYS A 141 -5.41 -4.86 -19.12
C CYS A 141 -6.25 -6.13 -19.32
N ALA A 142 -7.45 -6.05 -19.91
CA ALA A 142 -8.41 -7.15 -19.99
C ALA A 142 -7.83 -8.47 -20.53
N ALA A 143 -6.99 -8.40 -21.57
CA ALA A 143 -6.36 -9.58 -22.17
C ALA A 143 -5.13 -10.11 -21.39
N GLU A 144 -4.70 -9.39 -20.36
CA GLU A 144 -3.48 -9.70 -19.59
C GLU A 144 -3.74 -10.23 -18.19
N TYR A 145 -4.98 -10.20 -17.69
CA TYR A 145 -5.31 -10.86 -16.41
C TYR A 145 -4.97 -12.35 -16.45
N LYS A 146 -4.33 -12.82 -15.37
CA LYS A 146 -3.79 -14.17 -15.22
C LYS A 146 -4.63 -15.03 -14.28
N GLY A 147 -5.60 -14.44 -13.57
CA GLY A 147 -6.34 -15.16 -12.52
C GLY A 147 -5.38 -15.72 -11.47
N GLY A 148 -5.76 -16.83 -10.85
CA GLY A 148 -4.94 -17.54 -9.86
C GLY A 148 -3.58 -18.04 -10.38
N SER A 149 -3.26 -17.86 -11.66
CA SER A 149 -1.92 -18.14 -12.21
C SER A 149 -0.94 -16.98 -12.06
N TRP A 150 -1.34 -15.84 -11.49
CA TRP A 150 -0.49 -14.64 -11.33
C TRP A 150 0.88 -14.95 -10.71
N THR A 151 0.94 -15.87 -9.73
CA THR A 151 2.18 -16.28 -9.04
C THR A 151 3.25 -16.86 -9.97
N ARG A 152 2.86 -17.39 -11.13
CA ARG A 152 3.73 -18.12 -12.06
C ARG A 152 3.83 -17.45 -13.44
N SER A 153 3.06 -16.39 -13.67
CA SER A 153 2.92 -15.77 -14.99
C SER A 153 3.99 -14.72 -15.30
N TRP A 154 4.77 -14.33 -14.30
CA TRP A 154 5.68 -13.19 -14.39
C TRP A 154 7.10 -13.59 -14.03
N ASN A 155 8.05 -12.93 -14.69
CA ASN A 155 9.46 -13.01 -14.34
C ASN A 155 9.78 -11.87 -13.37
N LEU A 156 10.00 -12.21 -12.09
CA LEU A 156 10.25 -11.23 -11.04
C LEU A 156 11.59 -10.49 -11.21
N ASN A 157 12.56 -11.08 -11.92
CA ASN A 157 13.85 -10.42 -12.18
C ASN A 157 13.71 -9.31 -13.22
N THR A 158 12.88 -9.52 -14.25
CA THR A 158 12.64 -8.52 -15.30
C THR A 158 11.45 -7.62 -15.00
N GLN A 159 10.67 -7.95 -13.97
CA GLN A 159 9.46 -7.25 -13.57
C GLN A 159 8.49 -7.00 -14.74
N ASN A 160 8.35 -7.99 -15.63
CA ASN A 160 7.59 -7.82 -16.88
C ASN A 160 6.08 -7.64 -16.68
N TYR A 161 5.56 -7.78 -15.46
CA TYR A 161 4.22 -7.36 -15.07
C TYR A 161 4.03 -5.84 -15.19
N LEU A 162 5.05 -5.03 -14.88
CA LEU A 162 5.03 -3.56 -15.04
C LEU A 162 4.84 -3.18 -16.51
N LYS A 163 5.56 -3.86 -17.42
CA LYS A 163 5.43 -3.70 -18.88
C LYS A 163 4.09 -4.19 -19.44
N SER A 164 3.29 -4.87 -18.63
CA SER A 164 1.91 -5.28 -18.95
C SER A 164 0.87 -4.38 -18.27
N GLY A 165 1.29 -3.32 -17.57
CA GLY A 165 0.41 -2.35 -16.94
C GLY A 165 -0.05 -2.72 -15.53
N PHE A 166 0.55 -3.72 -14.88
CA PHE A 166 0.23 -4.12 -13.51
C PHE A 166 1.28 -3.56 -12.53
N ILE A 167 0.85 -2.97 -11.40
CA ILE A 167 1.80 -2.39 -10.43
C ILE A 167 2.49 -3.45 -9.56
N SER A 168 1.83 -4.59 -9.37
CA SER A 168 2.37 -5.78 -8.70
C SER A 168 2.01 -7.03 -9.51
N PRO A 169 2.69 -8.17 -9.31
CA PRO A 169 2.25 -9.43 -9.89
C PRO A 169 0.81 -9.79 -9.50
N TYR A 170 0.41 -9.47 -8.27
CA TYR A 170 -0.91 -9.80 -7.72
C TYR A 170 -2.04 -8.98 -8.35
N SER A 171 -1.75 -7.74 -8.78
CA SER A 171 -2.67 -6.93 -9.59
C SER A 171 -3.18 -7.66 -10.86
N SER A 172 -2.46 -8.67 -11.34
CA SER A 172 -2.90 -9.44 -12.51
C SER A 172 -3.91 -10.55 -12.20
N ASP A 173 -4.30 -10.76 -10.95
CA ASP A 173 -5.30 -11.78 -10.61
C ASP A 173 -6.64 -11.45 -11.29
N ASN A 174 -7.22 -10.29 -10.98
CA ASN A 174 -8.45 -9.80 -11.59
C ASN A 174 -8.54 -8.27 -11.46
N VAL A 175 -9.56 -7.66 -12.06
CA VAL A 175 -9.75 -6.20 -12.08
C VAL A 175 -9.91 -5.57 -10.69
N HIS A 176 -10.53 -6.27 -9.75
CA HIS A 176 -10.74 -5.76 -8.40
C HIS A 176 -9.39 -5.65 -7.68
N GLU A 177 -8.59 -6.72 -7.71
CA GLU A 177 -7.23 -6.73 -7.14
C GLU A 177 -6.31 -5.73 -7.83
N ASP A 178 -6.39 -5.59 -9.16
CA ASP A 178 -5.63 -4.59 -9.91
C ASP A 178 -5.89 -3.18 -9.42
N PHE A 179 -7.17 -2.82 -9.31
CA PHE A 179 -7.61 -1.50 -8.92
C PHE A 179 -7.14 -1.16 -7.50
N VAL A 180 -7.36 -2.06 -6.54
CA VAL A 180 -7.01 -1.80 -5.14
C VAL A 180 -5.52 -1.88 -4.87
N GLU A 181 -4.80 -2.77 -5.55
CA GLU A 181 -3.34 -2.84 -5.48
C GLU A 181 -2.72 -1.57 -6.04
N PHE A 182 -3.24 -1.07 -7.16
CA PHE A 182 -2.78 0.18 -7.75
C PHE A 182 -2.91 1.35 -6.76
N ILE A 183 -4.07 1.50 -6.14
CA ILE A 183 -4.30 2.55 -5.12
C ILE A 183 -3.33 2.40 -3.94
N ALA A 184 -3.22 1.19 -3.38
CA ALA A 184 -2.39 0.94 -2.20
C ALA A 184 -0.91 1.18 -2.47
N HIS A 185 -0.37 0.67 -3.58
CA HIS A 185 1.01 0.89 -3.98
C HIS A 185 1.24 2.37 -4.28
N TYR A 186 0.34 3.03 -5.00
CA TYR A 186 0.49 4.44 -5.33
C TYR A 186 0.59 5.32 -4.06
N ILE A 187 -0.27 5.10 -3.06
CA ILE A 187 -0.21 5.87 -1.81
C ILE A 187 1.09 5.63 -1.04
N VAL A 188 1.56 4.37 -0.96
CA VAL A 188 2.72 3.99 -0.15
C VAL A 188 4.06 4.23 -0.85
N PHE A 189 4.10 4.19 -2.18
CA PHE A 189 5.34 4.32 -2.96
C PHE A 189 5.98 5.70 -2.78
N TYR A 190 7.30 5.68 -2.61
CA TYR A 190 8.13 6.88 -2.56
C TYR A 190 8.10 7.60 -3.92
N GLN A 191 8.44 8.89 -3.90
CA GLN A 191 8.52 9.76 -5.06
C GLN A 191 9.91 10.39 -5.13
N LYS A 192 10.42 10.61 -6.34
CA LYS A 192 11.73 11.26 -6.54
C LYS A 192 11.89 12.57 -5.75
N ASN A 193 10.82 13.37 -5.67
CA ASN A 193 10.82 14.66 -4.95
C ASN A 193 11.06 14.56 -3.43
N GLN A 194 11.21 13.35 -2.88
CA GLN A 194 11.58 13.11 -1.48
C GLN A 194 13.09 12.96 -1.30
N CYS A 195 13.90 13.00 -2.37
CA CYS A 195 15.35 12.89 -2.25
C CYS A 195 15.99 14.13 -1.60
N GLY A 196 15.35 15.29 -1.68
CA GLY A 196 15.94 16.57 -1.26
C GLY A 196 17.23 16.89 -2.03
N CYS A 197 17.25 16.52 -3.31
CA CYS A 197 18.43 16.52 -4.18
C CYS A 197 18.24 17.44 -5.40
N GLU A 198 17.35 18.43 -5.30
CA GLU A 198 17.14 19.42 -6.34
C GLU A 198 18.43 20.21 -6.63
N THR A 199 18.75 20.41 -7.92
CA THR A 199 19.93 21.16 -8.34
C THR A 199 19.64 22.03 -9.56
N THR A 200 20.42 23.09 -9.72
CA THR A 200 20.47 23.90 -10.95
C THR A 200 21.82 23.78 -11.67
N ASP A 201 22.73 22.95 -11.15
CA ASP A 201 24.04 22.70 -11.74
C ASP A 201 23.91 21.67 -12.86
N ALA A 202 23.95 22.13 -14.11
CA ALA A 202 23.87 21.28 -15.29
C ALA A 202 25.03 20.27 -15.42
N THR A 203 26.09 20.39 -14.62
CA THR A 203 27.15 19.37 -14.59
C THR A 203 26.85 18.21 -13.64
N ALA A 204 25.91 18.42 -12.70
CA ALA A 204 25.42 17.41 -11.76
C ALA A 204 24.06 16.83 -12.16
N ASP A 205 23.36 17.45 -13.12
CA ASP A 205 22.08 17.04 -13.70
C ASP A 205 22.26 16.73 -15.19
N THR A 206 22.76 15.53 -15.49
CA THR A 206 23.11 15.13 -16.86
C THR A 206 21.87 14.78 -17.69
N ASP A 207 20.79 14.32 -17.04
CA ASP A 207 19.55 13.94 -17.71
C ASP A 207 18.51 15.08 -17.81
N GLY A 208 18.77 16.20 -17.14
CA GLY A 208 17.98 17.42 -17.20
C GLY A 208 16.67 17.34 -16.43
N ASP A 209 16.56 16.43 -15.45
CA ASP A 209 15.36 16.25 -14.63
C ASP A 209 15.28 17.19 -13.41
N GLY A 210 16.31 18.01 -13.21
CA GLY A 210 16.40 19.00 -12.12
C GLY A 210 16.92 18.42 -10.80
N LEU A 211 17.41 17.18 -10.80
CA LEU A 211 17.97 16.49 -9.63
C LEU A 211 19.46 16.22 -9.83
N ASP A 212 20.23 16.26 -8.74
CA ASP A 212 21.62 15.83 -8.75
C ASP A 212 21.68 14.31 -8.94
N ASP A 213 22.28 13.86 -10.04
CA ASP A 213 22.37 12.45 -10.47
C ASP A 213 22.99 11.55 -9.39
N ALA A 214 24.05 12.03 -8.74
CA ALA A 214 24.81 11.27 -7.76
C ALA A 214 24.05 11.16 -6.43
N ALA A 215 23.47 12.27 -5.97
CA ALA A 215 22.64 12.32 -4.78
C ALA A 215 21.36 11.49 -4.96
N TYR A 216 20.70 11.61 -6.11
CA TYR A 216 19.52 10.82 -6.44
C TYR A 216 19.87 9.32 -6.47
N THR A 217 20.98 8.94 -7.12
CA THR A 217 21.43 7.53 -7.16
C THR A 217 21.70 6.97 -5.77
N ALA A 218 22.34 7.75 -4.89
CA ALA A 218 22.59 7.36 -3.50
C ALA A 218 21.28 7.18 -2.71
N TRP A 219 20.36 8.14 -2.82
CA TRP A 219 19.05 8.08 -2.19
C TRP A 219 18.22 6.89 -2.69
N LYS A 220 18.10 6.74 -4.01
CA LYS A 220 17.42 5.63 -4.69
C LYS A 220 17.91 4.28 -4.19
N THR A 221 19.22 4.10 -4.09
CA THR A 221 19.83 2.84 -3.61
C THR A 221 19.40 2.51 -2.18
N GLN A 222 19.24 3.50 -1.32
CA GLN A 222 18.74 3.28 0.05
C GLN A 222 17.25 2.97 0.06
N ILE A 223 16.44 3.74 -0.69
CA ILE A 223 14.99 3.51 -0.73
C ILE A 223 14.64 2.15 -1.30
N LEU A 224 15.31 1.69 -2.36
CA LEU A 224 15.04 0.39 -2.98
C LEU A 224 15.37 -0.82 -2.07
N ARG A 225 16.11 -0.61 -0.97
CA ARG A 225 16.28 -1.65 0.06
C ARG A 225 15.03 -1.83 0.91
N ARG A 226 14.23 -0.78 1.07
CA ARG A 226 13.06 -0.73 1.94
C ARG A 226 11.71 -0.57 1.24
N GLY A 227 11.67 -0.20 -0.04
CA GLY A 227 10.42 0.04 -0.75
C GLY A 227 10.60 0.27 -2.24
N PHE A 228 9.58 0.89 -2.85
CA PHE A 228 9.53 1.18 -4.27
C PHE A 228 9.41 2.68 -4.50
N ILE A 229 9.98 3.15 -5.62
CA ILE A 229 9.86 4.54 -6.07
C ILE A 229 8.94 4.54 -7.30
N TRP A 230 7.93 5.38 -7.29
CA TRP A 230 6.92 5.44 -8.35
C TRP A 230 7.52 5.71 -9.73
N GLU A 231 8.42 6.69 -9.84
CA GLU A 231 9.06 7.04 -11.10
C GLU A 231 9.99 5.94 -11.61
N GLU A 232 10.60 5.17 -10.71
CA GLU A 232 11.43 4.00 -11.08
C GLU A 232 10.58 2.83 -11.56
N ALA A 233 9.41 2.62 -10.97
CA ALA A 233 8.44 1.66 -11.46
C ALA A 233 7.92 2.06 -12.86
N LEU A 234 7.63 3.36 -13.08
CA LEU A 234 7.25 3.88 -14.39
C LEU A 234 8.36 3.73 -15.43
N ALA A 235 9.62 3.99 -15.05
CA ALA A 235 10.76 3.79 -15.95
C ALA A 235 10.92 2.31 -16.34
N THR A 236 10.74 1.39 -15.39
CA THR A 236 10.76 -0.07 -15.66
C THR A 236 9.59 -0.52 -16.54
N ALA A 237 8.43 0.14 -16.38
CA ALA A 237 7.24 -0.07 -17.19
C ALA A 237 7.32 0.56 -18.59
N ASP A 238 8.36 1.36 -18.89
CA ASP A 238 8.50 2.07 -20.16
C ASP A 238 8.93 1.11 -21.29
N GLY A 239 7.93 0.38 -21.79
CA GLY A 239 8.07 -0.63 -22.82
C GLY A 239 6.86 -1.54 -22.86
N LYS A 240 6.83 -2.43 -23.85
CA LYS A 240 5.74 -3.40 -24.03
C LYS A 240 6.22 -4.79 -23.64
N ASN A 241 5.37 -5.56 -22.95
CA ASN A 241 5.63 -6.97 -22.72
C ASN A 241 5.31 -7.82 -23.97
N LYS A 242 4.24 -7.45 -24.70
CA LYS A 242 3.91 -8.02 -26.02
C LYS A 242 4.14 -6.99 -27.11
N THR A 243 4.75 -7.38 -28.22
CA THR A 243 5.14 -6.46 -29.30
C THR A 243 3.95 -5.83 -30.01
N ASP A 244 2.80 -6.50 -30.02
CA ASP A 244 1.53 -6.06 -30.62
C ASP A 244 0.62 -5.28 -29.65
N ALA A 245 1.02 -5.12 -28.39
CA ALA A 245 0.25 -4.34 -27.42
C ALA A 245 0.08 -2.89 -27.91
N GLN A 246 -1.10 -2.30 -27.69
CA GLN A 246 -1.37 -0.92 -28.10
C GLN A 246 -0.48 0.07 -27.35
N TYR A 247 -0.42 -0.05 -26.02
CA TYR A 247 0.27 0.85 -25.12
C TYR A 247 1.49 0.19 -24.47
N THR A 248 2.44 1.01 -24.03
CA THR A 248 3.47 0.58 -23.06
C THR A 248 2.86 0.38 -21.68
N GLY A 249 3.56 -0.35 -20.80
CA GLY A 249 3.16 -0.48 -19.41
C GLY A 249 3.05 0.87 -18.71
N LYS A 250 4.00 1.79 -18.96
CA LYS A 250 3.99 3.16 -18.42
C LYS A 250 2.75 3.94 -18.85
N GLU A 251 2.38 3.89 -20.13
CA GLU A 251 1.16 4.53 -20.63
C GLU A 251 -0.10 3.97 -19.95
N ILE A 252 -0.15 2.65 -19.74
CA ILE A 252 -1.26 2.01 -19.02
C ILE A 252 -1.31 2.47 -17.57
N LEU A 253 -0.19 2.46 -16.84
CA LEU A 253 -0.13 2.87 -15.44
C LEU A 253 -0.52 4.35 -15.25
N LEU A 254 -0.13 5.23 -16.18
CA LEU A 254 -0.53 6.64 -16.15
C LEU A 254 -2.03 6.82 -16.43
N LYS A 255 -2.61 6.05 -17.37
CA LYS A 255 -4.06 6.05 -17.60
C LYS A 255 -4.84 5.53 -16.39
N LYS A 256 -4.35 4.47 -15.75
CA LYS A 256 -4.89 3.96 -14.49
C LYS A 256 -4.86 5.02 -13.40
N LEU A 257 -3.75 5.74 -13.25
CA LEU A 257 -3.64 6.85 -12.29
C LEU A 257 -4.69 7.94 -12.55
N GLU A 258 -4.89 8.34 -13.81
CA GLU A 258 -5.90 9.33 -14.18
C GLU A 258 -7.32 8.85 -13.79
N ILE A 259 -7.67 7.62 -14.13
CA ILE A 259 -8.97 7.02 -13.78
C ILE A 259 -9.16 6.97 -12.27
N VAL A 260 -8.15 6.52 -11.52
CA VAL A 260 -8.22 6.40 -10.06
C VAL A 260 -8.34 7.78 -9.40
N LYS A 261 -7.60 8.80 -9.88
CA LYS A 261 -7.74 10.19 -9.38
C LYS A 261 -9.14 10.74 -9.63
N ASN A 262 -9.68 10.52 -10.82
CA ASN A 262 -11.04 10.93 -11.16
C ASN A 262 -12.08 10.20 -10.30
N TYR A 263 -11.91 8.90 -10.09
CA TYR A 263 -12.77 8.09 -9.22
C TYR A 263 -12.78 8.62 -7.78
N PHE A 264 -11.61 8.84 -7.17
CA PHE A 264 -11.51 9.42 -5.82
C PHE A 264 -12.18 10.80 -5.73
N SER A 265 -11.96 11.65 -6.74
CA SER A 265 -12.51 13.00 -6.75
C SER A 265 -14.02 13.02 -6.96
N GLN A 266 -14.54 12.27 -7.93
CA GLN A 266 -15.94 12.31 -8.34
C GLN A 266 -16.85 11.51 -7.40
N GLU A 267 -16.42 10.33 -6.95
CA GLU A 267 -17.26 9.43 -6.14
C GLU A 267 -17.19 9.74 -4.65
N PHE A 268 -16.05 10.30 -4.18
CA PHE A 268 -15.79 10.51 -2.76
C PHE A 268 -15.39 11.93 -2.37
N GLY A 269 -15.18 12.83 -3.34
CA GLY A 269 -14.70 14.18 -3.05
C GLY A 269 -13.30 14.21 -2.42
N VAL A 270 -12.47 13.20 -2.70
CA VAL A 270 -11.12 13.05 -2.15
C VAL A 270 -10.08 13.40 -3.20
N ASP A 271 -9.10 14.21 -2.83
CA ASP A 271 -7.92 14.48 -3.64
C ASP A 271 -6.83 13.46 -3.30
N LEU A 272 -6.64 12.47 -4.19
CA LEU A 272 -5.70 11.37 -3.97
C LEU A 272 -4.24 11.86 -3.86
N GLU A 273 -3.87 12.93 -4.56
CA GLU A 273 -2.51 13.48 -4.50
C GLU A 273 -2.25 14.11 -3.14
N LYS A 274 -3.23 14.85 -2.60
CA LYS A 274 -3.15 15.39 -1.24
C LYS A 274 -3.09 14.28 -0.19
N LEU A 275 -3.91 13.23 -0.36
CA LEU A 275 -3.85 12.06 0.52
C LEU A 275 -2.46 11.43 0.50
N ARG A 276 -1.94 11.12 -0.69
CA ARG A 276 -0.59 10.58 -0.86
C ARG A 276 0.44 11.48 -0.19
N LYS A 277 0.39 12.79 -0.41
CA LYS A 277 1.33 13.76 0.21
C LYS A 277 1.27 13.74 1.73
N GLU A 278 0.09 13.72 2.34
CA GLU A 278 -0.04 13.62 3.80
C GLU A 278 0.50 12.29 4.33
N VAL A 279 0.18 11.17 3.69
CA VAL A 279 0.71 9.85 4.08
C VAL A 279 2.23 9.83 4.02
N GLN A 280 2.81 10.37 2.95
CA GLN A 280 4.25 10.44 2.76
C GLN A 280 4.94 11.37 3.78
N ALA A 281 4.32 12.51 4.12
CA ALA A 281 4.83 13.40 5.16
C ALA A 281 4.84 12.73 6.53
N HIS A 282 3.83 11.93 6.84
CA HIS A 282 3.78 11.12 8.04
C HIS A 282 4.87 10.03 8.02
N HIS A 283 4.99 9.31 6.90
CA HIS A 283 5.91 8.20 6.71
C HIS A 283 7.37 8.57 7.01
N VAL A 284 7.85 9.67 6.43
CA VAL A 284 9.24 10.14 6.60
C VAL A 284 9.60 10.40 8.06
N ASN A 285 8.62 10.76 8.89
CA ASN A 285 8.83 11.09 10.29
C ASN A 285 8.65 9.90 11.27
N LEU A 286 8.18 8.73 10.80
CA LEU A 286 8.04 7.52 11.62
C LEU A 286 9.24 7.20 12.53
N PRO A 287 10.50 7.29 12.07
CA PRO A 287 11.66 6.89 12.88
C PRO A 287 11.91 7.80 14.09
N ASN A 288 11.32 9.00 14.09
CA ASN A 288 11.53 10.02 15.12
C ASN A 288 10.43 10.01 16.19
N LEU A 289 9.44 9.12 16.08
CA LEU A 289 8.27 9.09 16.95
C LEU A 289 8.37 7.99 18.02
N ASN A 290 7.68 8.23 19.13
CA ASN A 290 7.50 7.25 20.20
C ASN A 290 6.06 6.73 20.18
N PHE A 291 5.89 5.48 19.75
CA PHE A 291 4.59 4.81 19.68
C PHE A 291 4.23 4.08 20.97
N SER A 292 5.15 4.00 21.93
CA SER A 292 4.93 3.28 23.19
C SER A 292 4.10 4.07 24.19
N THR A 293 3.86 5.35 23.94
CA THR A 293 3.06 6.26 24.77
C THR A 293 1.76 6.64 24.08
N TYR A 294 0.71 6.82 24.86
CA TYR A 294 -0.63 7.17 24.38
C TYR A 294 -0.71 8.68 24.08
N ASN A 295 -0.82 9.05 22.80
CA ASN A 295 -0.99 10.44 22.36
C ASN A 295 -2.12 10.52 21.32
N TRP A 296 -3.36 10.75 21.77
CA TRP A 296 -4.52 11.17 20.96
C TRP A 296 -5.10 12.43 21.60
#